data_AF-A0A6B3FV88-F1
#
_entry.id   AF-A0A6B3FV88-F1
#
_cell.length_a   1.000
_cell.length_b   1.000
_cell.length_c   1.000
_cell.angle_alpha   90.00
_cell.angle_beta   90.00
_cell.angle_gamma   90.00
#
_symmetry.space_group_name_H-M   'P 1'
#
loop_
_entity.id
_entity.type
_entity.pdbx_description
1 polymer ?
#
loop_
_entity_poly.entity_id
_entity_poly.type
_entity_poly.pdbx_seq_one_letter_code
_entity_poly.pdbx_strand_id
1 'polypeptide(L)'
;RVFTRPNLLLELLLIRVVYDAYAQVRLAARAGRPLAEEHGRQIHAIEQWLHIDIEHWVNHAVVKIDWLREFFDYYYSTFHFIVPLTILGVLYVRRPADYRWVRSSIGFATLLALVGFWLYPLAPPRLMPGLGFIDTVHGV
;
A
#
# COMPACT_ATOMS: atom_id res chain seq x y z
N ARG A 1 36.23 1.11 -6.33
CA ARG A 1 35.25 0.06 -6.70
C ARG A 1 34.51 0.53 -7.94
N VAL A 2 34.65 -0.15 -9.08
CA VAL A 2 33.88 0.19 -10.28
C VAL A 2 32.43 -0.21 -10.01
N PHE A 3 31.55 0.77 -9.78
CA PHE A 3 30.13 0.53 -9.59
C PHE A 3 29.48 0.28 -10.95
N THR A 4 29.56 -0.96 -11.43
CA THR A 4 28.87 -1.38 -12.65
C THR A 4 27.36 -1.27 -12.42
N ARG A 5 26.64 -0.72 -13.41
CA ARG A 5 25.17 -0.62 -13.35
C ARG A 5 24.54 -2.01 -13.16
N PRO A 6 23.48 -2.14 -12.35
CA PRO A 6 22.77 -3.42 -12.21
C PRO A 6 22.26 -3.91 -13.56
N ASN A 7 22.37 -5.21 -13.80
CA ASN A 7 21.90 -5.84 -15.04
C ASN A 7 20.37 -5.73 -15.11
N LEU A 8 19.86 -4.99 -16.10
CA LEU A 8 18.43 -4.77 -16.28
C LEU A 8 17.62 -6.07 -16.42
N LEU A 9 18.17 -7.10 -17.05
CA LEU A 9 17.46 -8.38 -17.18
C LEU A 9 17.24 -9.04 -15.82
N LEU A 10 18.22 -8.97 -14.93
CA LEU A 10 18.09 -9.49 -13.57
C LEU A 10 17.13 -8.65 -12.73
N GLU A 11 17.14 -7.33 -12.90
CA GLU A 11 16.20 -6.42 -12.24
C GLU A 11 14.75 -6.69 -12.68
N LEU A 12 14.52 -6.85 -13.98
CA LEU A 12 13.20 -7.20 -14.53
C LEU A 12 12.74 -8.58 -14.08
N LEU A 13 13.65 -9.57 -14.03
CA LEU A 13 13.35 -10.90 -13.51
C LEU A 13 12.99 -10.85 -12.02
N LEU A 14 13.72 -10.08 -11.22
CA LEU A 14 13.38 -9.89 -9.81
C LEU A 14 12.00 -9.24 -9.64
N ILE A 15 11.71 -8.18 -10.39
CA ILE A 15 10.39 -7.52 -10.38
C ILE A 15 9.31 -8.53 -10.76
N ARG A 16 9.55 -9.36 -11.79
CA ARG A 16 8.59 -10.39 -12.21
C ARG A 16 8.31 -11.39 -11.10
N VAL A 17 9.34 -11.88 -10.41
CA VAL A 17 9.19 -12.85 -9.31
C VAL A 17 8.43 -12.23 -8.14
N VAL A 18 8.78 -11.00 -7.73
CA VAL A 18 8.09 -10.31 -6.64
C VAL A 18 6.63 -10.01 -7.00
N TYR A 19 6.37 -9.60 -8.24
CA TYR A 19 5.02 -9.35 -8.74
C TYR A 19 4.18 -10.63 -8.75
N ASP A 20 4.76 -11.76 -9.15
CA ASP A 20 4.07 -13.06 -9.12
C ASP A 20 3.70 -13.47 -7.68
N ALA A 21 4.65 -13.36 -6.74
CA ALA A 21 4.38 -13.59 -5.32
C ALA A 21 3.27 -12.68 -4.78
N TYR A 22 3.31 -11.38 -5.11
CA TYR A 22 2.24 -10.43 -4.78
C TYR A 22 0.89 -10.86 -5.37
N ALA A 23 0.87 -11.28 -6.64
CA ALA A 23 -0.35 -11.69 -7.32
C ALA A 23 -0.97 -12.92 -6.65
N GLN A 24 -0.16 -13.91 -6.25
CA GLN A 24 -0.63 -15.09 -5.53
C GLN A 24 -1.21 -14.74 -4.16
N VAL A 25 -0.52 -13.91 -3.38
CA VAL A 25 -1.01 -13.44 -2.08
C VAL A 25 -2.33 -12.68 -2.24
N ARG A 26 -2.44 -11.83 -3.27
CA ARG A 26 -3.67 -11.09 -3.58
C ARG A 26 -4.83 -12.02 -3.96
N LEU A 27 -4.57 -13.07 -4.74
CA LEU A 27 -5.57 -14.06 -5.09
C LEU A 27 -6.07 -14.82 -3.86
N ALA A 28 -5.14 -15.25 -3.00
CA ALA A 28 -5.47 -15.91 -1.74
C ALA A 28 -6.30 -15.00 -0.81
N ALA A 29 -5.94 -13.72 -0.71
CA ALA A 29 -6.68 -12.78 0.13
C ALA A 29 -8.08 -12.47 -0.39
N ARG A 30 -8.30 -12.46 -1.72
CA ARG A 30 -9.66 -12.36 -2.29
C ARG A 30 -10.55 -13.53 -1.86
N ALA A 31 -10.00 -14.73 -1.76
CA ALA A 31 -10.73 -15.89 -1.24
C ALA A 31 -11.06 -15.73 0.26
N GLY A 32 -10.25 -14.98 1.01
CA GLY A 32 -10.40 -14.72 2.46
C GLY A 32 -11.16 -13.45 2.84
N ARG A 33 -11.97 -12.85 1.95
CA ARG A 33 -12.66 -11.57 2.24
C ARG A 33 -13.47 -11.58 3.57
N PRO A 34 -14.28 -12.60 3.90
CA PRO A 34 -15.03 -12.61 5.16
C PRO A 34 -14.12 -12.56 6.39
N LEU A 35 -13.00 -13.28 6.37
CA LEU A 35 -11.99 -13.26 7.43
C LEU A 35 -11.35 -11.87 7.56
N ALA A 36 -11.07 -11.22 6.43
CA ALA A 36 -10.51 -9.87 6.44
C ALA A 36 -11.47 -8.83 7.04
N GLU A 37 -12.77 -8.96 6.76
CA GLU A 37 -13.80 -8.11 7.36
C GLU A 37 -13.98 -8.40 8.86
N GLU A 38 -13.85 -9.65 9.29
CA GLU A 38 -13.88 -10.01 10.72
C GLU A 38 -12.71 -9.37 11.48
N HIS A 39 -11.48 -9.49 10.96
CA HIS A 39 -10.32 -8.78 11.51
C HIS A 39 -10.53 -7.26 11.51
N GLY A 40 -11.16 -6.71 10.47
CA GLY A 40 -11.52 -5.28 10.41
C GLY A 40 -12.43 -4.87 11.58
N ARG A 41 -13.47 -5.66 11.87
CA ARG A 41 -14.39 -5.39 13.00
C ARG A 41 -13.68 -5.55 14.34
N GLN A 42 -12.77 -6.52 14.46
CA GLN A 42 -11.98 -6.73 15.66
C GLN A 42 -11.12 -5.49 15.98
N ILE A 43 -10.35 -4.99 15.00
CA ILE A 43 -9.52 -3.80 15.18
C ILE A 43 -10.40 -2.59 15.51
N HIS A 44 -11.48 -2.38 14.75
CA HIS A 44 -12.38 -1.27 15.01
C HIS A 44 -12.99 -1.33 16.42
N ALA A 45 -13.38 -2.52 16.92
CA ALA A 45 -13.88 -2.67 18.28
C ALA A 45 -12.83 -2.33 19.34
N ILE A 46 -11.55 -2.65 19.10
CA ILE A 46 -10.44 -2.28 19.97
C ILE A 46 -10.23 -0.75 19.96
N GLU A 47 -10.29 -0.13 18.78
CA GLU A 47 -10.20 1.33 18.62
C GLU A 47 -11.33 2.04 19.37
N GLN A 48 -12.59 1.58 19.23
CA GLN A 48 -13.73 2.09 19.98
C GLN A 48 -13.52 1.93 21.50
N TRP A 49 -13.03 0.78 21.95
CA TRP A 49 -12.76 0.54 23.37
C TRP A 49 -11.69 1.48 23.91
N LEU A 50 -10.65 1.76 23.12
CA LEU A 50 -9.60 2.72 23.44
C LEU A 50 -9.99 4.19 23.21
N HIS A 51 -11.18 4.45 22.65
CA HIS A 51 -11.65 5.78 22.24
C HIS A 51 -10.71 6.46 21.23
N ILE A 52 -10.15 5.67 20.30
CA ILE A 52 -9.28 6.14 19.23
C ILE A 52 -10.08 6.18 17.93
N ASP A 53 -10.58 7.37 17.56
CA ASP A 53 -11.41 7.58 16.36
C ASP A 53 -10.73 8.45 15.30
N ILE A 54 -9.41 8.48 15.29
CA ILE A 54 -8.63 9.39 14.45
C ILE A 54 -8.96 9.19 12.96
N GLU A 55 -9.04 7.94 12.49
CA GLU A 55 -9.32 7.65 11.07
C GLU A 55 -10.72 8.12 10.67
N HIS A 56 -11.73 7.83 11.48
CA HIS A 56 -13.11 8.22 11.21
C HIS A 56 -13.28 9.75 11.23
N TRP A 57 -12.66 10.42 12.21
CA TRP A 57 -12.67 11.88 12.31
C TRP A 57 -11.98 12.54 11.10
N VAL A 58 -10.77 12.07 10.72
CA VAL A 58 -10.05 12.59 9.55
C VAL A 58 -10.87 12.37 8.27
N ASN A 59 -11.46 11.20 8.08
CA ASN A 59 -12.29 10.89 6.91
C ASN A 59 -13.44 11.91 6.77
N HIS A 60 -14.21 12.14 7.85
CA HIS A 60 -15.34 13.07 7.85
C HIS A 60 -14.92 14.55 7.78
N ALA A 61 -13.72 14.90 8.25
CA ALA A 61 -13.19 16.26 8.14
C ALA A 61 -12.71 16.56 6.72
N VAL A 62 -11.91 15.66 6.14
CA VAL A 62 -11.31 15.82 4.80
C VAL A 62 -12.38 15.83 3.71
N VAL A 63 -13.39 14.97 3.81
CA VAL A 63 -14.49 14.89 2.82
C VAL A 63 -15.22 16.23 2.66
N LYS A 64 -15.26 17.07 3.70
CA LYS A 64 -15.92 18.39 3.68
C LYS A 64 -15.08 19.48 3.02
N ILE A 65 -13.81 19.20 2.70
CA ILE A 65 -12.86 20.16 2.13
C ILE A 65 -12.48 19.67 0.74
N ASP A 66 -13.17 20.15 -0.30
CA ASP A 66 -13.10 19.60 -1.66
C ASP A 66 -11.66 19.48 -2.19
N TRP A 67 -10.86 20.54 -2.12
CA TRP A 67 -9.48 20.52 -2.61
C TRP A 67 -8.59 19.51 -1.85
N LEU A 68 -8.87 19.29 -0.56
CA LEU A 68 -8.09 18.38 0.27
C LEU A 68 -8.48 16.93 -0.02
N ARG A 69 -9.78 16.66 -0.19
CA ARG A 69 -10.29 15.38 -0.68
C ARG A 69 -9.66 15.06 -2.04
N GLU A 70 -9.77 15.97 -3.00
CA GLU A 70 -9.21 15.80 -4.35
C GLU A 70 -7.69 15.55 -4.32
N PHE A 71 -6.96 16.29 -3.48
CA PHE A 71 -5.53 16.06 -3.29
C PHE A 71 -5.23 14.64 -2.80
N PHE A 72 -5.94 14.17 -1.77
CA PHE A 72 -5.70 12.83 -1.22
C PHE A 72 -6.12 11.72 -2.19
N ASP A 73 -7.23 11.90 -2.93
CA ASP A 73 -7.66 10.95 -3.97
C ASP A 73 -6.64 10.89 -5.13
N TYR A 74 -6.11 12.05 -5.54
CA TYR A 74 -5.06 12.12 -6.55
C TYR A 74 -3.73 11.52 -6.07
N TYR A 75 -3.34 11.84 -4.83
CA TYR A 75 -2.18 11.25 -4.18
C TYR A 75 -2.30 9.72 -4.11
N TYR A 76 -3.44 9.21 -3.65
CA TYR A 76 -3.73 7.78 -3.55
C TYR A 76 -3.62 7.08 -4.90
N SER A 77 -4.27 7.63 -5.93
CA SER A 77 -4.32 7.03 -7.27
C SER A 77 -2.99 7.07 -8.01
N THR A 78 -2.15 8.09 -7.77
CA THR A 78 -1.02 8.40 -8.67
C THR A 78 0.34 8.32 -7.99
N PHE A 79 0.51 8.99 -6.85
CA PHE A 79 1.85 9.25 -6.29
C PHE A 79 2.56 7.97 -5.85
N HIS A 80 1.81 7.03 -5.28
CA HIS A 80 2.33 5.75 -4.80
C HIS A 80 3.01 4.90 -5.89
N PHE A 81 2.73 5.18 -7.16
CA PHE A 81 3.37 4.51 -8.30
C PHE A 81 4.36 5.42 -9.01
N ILE A 82 3.96 6.63 -9.40
CA ILE A 82 4.78 7.50 -10.24
C ILE A 82 6.03 7.96 -9.49
N VAL A 83 5.89 8.33 -8.21
CA VAL A 83 7.01 8.91 -7.45
C VAL A 83 8.11 7.87 -7.19
N PRO A 84 7.82 6.66 -6.67
CA PRO A 84 8.86 5.64 -6.48
C PRO A 84 9.53 5.22 -7.79
N LEU A 85 8.76 5.03 -8.87
CA LEU A 85 9.31 4.68 -10.18
C LEU A 85 10.25 5.75 -10.73
N THR A 86 9.87 7.02 -10.58
CA THR A 86 10.69 8.16 -11.02
C THR A 86 11.99 8.22 -10.21
N ILE A 87 11.91 8.10 -8.87
CA ILE A 87 13.09 8.10 -8.00
C ILE A 87 14.03 6.95 -8.37
N LEU A 88 13.50 5.73 -8.51
CA LEU A 88 14.29 4.57 -8.91
C LEU A 88 14.94 4.77 -10.29
N GLY A 89 14.22 5.32 -11.27
CA GLY A 89 14.75 5.64 -12.59
C GLY A 89 15.91 6.64 -12.54
N VAL A 90 15.75 7.72 -11.76
CA VAL A 90 16.82 8.72 -11.57
C VAL A 90 18.04 8.11 -10.89
N LEU A 91 17.85 7.33 -9.82
CA LEU A 91 18.94 6.66 -9.12
C LEU A 91 19.64 5.62 -10.00
N TYR A 92 18.88 4.86 -10.81
CA TYR A 92 19.44 3.89 -11.73
C TYR A 92 20.44 4.53 -12.71
N VAL A 93 20.09 5.71 -13.24
CA VAL A 93 20.92 6.44 -14.22
C VAL A 93 22.08 7.18 -13.53
N ARG A 94 21.81 7.88 -12.43
CA ARG A 94 22.73 8.86 -11.83
C ARG A 94 23.51 8.35 -10.62
N ARG A 95 22.96 7.39 -9.86
CA ARG A 95 23.49 6.91 -8.57
C ARG A 95 23.31 5.38 -8.42
N PRO A 96 24.01 4.53 -9.20
CA PRO A 96 23.77 3.09 -9.20
C PRO A 96 24.01 2.39 -7.84
N ALA A 97 24.86 2.96 -6.98
CA ALA A 97 25.06 2.46 -5.62
C ALA A 97 23.81 2.69 -4.75
N ASP A 98 23.28 3.92 -4.73
CA ASP A 98 22.08 4.30 -3.99
C ASP A 98 20.84 3.53 -4.49
N TYR A 99 20.73 3.33 -5.81
CA TYR A 99 19.66 2.53 -6.41
C TYR A 99 19.56 1.14 -5.78
N ARG A 100 20.69 0.43 -5.61
CA ARG A 100 20.69 -0.94 -5.09
C ARG A 100 20.21 -1.00 -3.64
N TRP A 101 20.55 0.01 -2.85
CA TRP A 101 20.10 0.12 -1.47
C TRP A 101 18.60 0.39 -1.40
N VAL A 102 18.13 1.47 -2.06
CA VAL A 102 16.72 1.86 -2.10
C VAL A 102 15.84 0.73 -2.63
N ARG A 103 16.24 0.09 -3.74
CA ARG A 103 15.51 -1.04 -4.34
C ARG A 103 15.40 -2.22 -3.39
N SER A 104 16.49 -2.59 -2.71
CA SER A 104 16.48 -3.71 -1.77
C SER A 104 15.62 -3.39 -0.54
N SER A 105 15.64 -2.15 -0.06
CA SER A 105 14.76 -1.70 1.04
C SER A 105 13.29 -1.77 0.65
N ILE A 106 12.92 -1.32 -0.55
CA ILE A 106 11.55 -1.44 -1.07
C ILE A 106 11.15 -2.91 -1.16
N GLY A 107 12.00 -3.76 -1.77
CA GLY A 107 11.72 -5.19 -1.90
C GLY A 107 11.53 -5.87 -0.54
N PHE A 108 12.38 -5.56 0.44
CA PHE A 108 12.26 -6.10 1.79
C PHE A 108 10.98 -5.61 2.49
N ALA A 109 10.64 -4.33 2.38
CA ALA A 109 9.40 -3.78 2.93
C ALA A 109 8.16 -4.43 2.28
N THR A 110 8.19 -4.68 0.95
CA THR A 110 7.13 -5.40 0.25
C THR A 110 6.99 -6.83 0.76
N LEU A 111 8.09 -7.56 0.95
CA LEU A 111 8.05 -8.91 1.49
C LEU A 111 7.45 -8.93 2.91
N LEU A 112 7.87 -8.00 3.77
CA LEU A 112 7.32 -7.88 5.12
C LEU A 112 5.82 -7.57 5.10
N ALA A 113 5.39 -6.65 4.22
CA ALA A 113 3.99 -6.32 4.04
C ALA A 113 3.17 -7.53 3.53
N LEU A 114 3.72 -8.31 2.60
CA LEU A 114 3.07 -9.54 2.10
C LEU A 114 2.92 -10.59 3.20
N VAL A 115 3.95 -10.79 4.03
CA VAL A 115 3.88 -11.72 5.18
C VAL A 115 2.83 -11.24 6.19
N GLY A 116 2.85 -9.96 6.54
CA GLY A 116 1.85 -9.39 7.46
C GLY A 116 0.43 -9.55 6.93
N PHE A 117 0.20 -9.22 5.66
CA PHE A 117 -1.10 -9.35 5.01
C PHE A 117 -1.56 -10.81 4.85
N TRP A 118 -0.63 -11.74 4.66
CA TRP A 118 -0.94 -13.17 4.63
C TRP A 118 -1.32 -13.71 6.01
N LEU A 119 -0.63 -13.27 7.07
CA LEU A 119 -0.89 -13.69 8.45
C LEU A 119 -2.17 -13.06 9.02
N TYR A 120 -2.42 -11.78 8.71
CA TYR A 120 -3.53 -11.02 9.23
C TYR A 120 -4.17 -10.20 8.11
N PRO A 121 -4.96 -10.84 7.22
CA PRO A 121 -5.67 -10.13 6.18
C PRO A 121 -6.65 -9.16 6.86
N LEU A 122 -6.60 -7.88 6.51
CA LEU A 122 -7.40 -6.83 7.16
C LEU A 122 -8.14 -6.05 6.08
N ALA A 123 -9.48 -6.05 6.16
CA ALA A 123 -10.30 -5.25 5.27
C ALA A 123 -10.18 -3.76 5.66
N PRO A 124 -9.98 -2.86 4.69
CA PRO A 124 -9.93 -1.43 4.98
C PRO A 124 -11.33 -0.91 5.39
N PRO A 125 -11.44 -0.04 6.41
CA PRO A 125 -12.74 0.41 6.94
C PRO A 125 -13.67 1.04 5.89
N ARG A 126 -13.12 1.76 4.91
CA ARG A 126 -13.90 2.35 3.79
C ARG A 126 -14.68 1.33 2.94
N LEU A 127 -14.28 0.06 2.93
CA LEU A 127 -14.97 -1.01 2.19
C LEU A 127 -15.89 -1.84 3.09
N MET A 128 -15.97 -1.52 4.39
CA MET A 128 -16.72 -2.29 5.36
C MET A 128 -18.12 -1.70 5.57
N PRO A 129 -19.18 -2.50 5.35
CA PRO A 129 -20.54 -2.01 5.55
C PRO A 129 -20.82 -1.74 7.04
N GLY A 130 -21.50 -0.64 7.31
CA GLY A 130 -22.01 -0.30 8.65
C GLY A 130 -21.01 0.38 9.58
N LEU A 131 -19.77 0.65 9.16
CA LEU A 131 -18.78 1.37 9.98
C LEU A 131 -18.79 2.90 9.80
N GLY A 132 -19.59 3.43 8.88
CA GLY A 132 -19.75 4.88 8.68
C GLY A 132 -18.63 5.57 7.89
N PHE A 133 -17.58 4.86 7.44
CA PHE A 133 -16.52 5.43 6.62
C PHE A 133 -16.98 5.74 5.20
N ILE A 134 -16.48 6.85 4.63
CA ILE A 134 -16.80 7.32 3.28
C ILE A 134 -15.68 6.92 2.31
N ASP A 135 -16.03 6.20 1.24
CA ASP A 135 -15.11 5.93 0.12
C ASP A 135 -15.09 7.12 -0.85
N THR A 136 -14.09 7.99 -0.70
CA THR A 136 -13.93 9.19 -1.54
C THR A 136 -13.53 8.86 -2.98
N VAL A 137 -12.87 7.72 -3.20
CA VAL A 137 -12.29 7.36 -4.49
C VAL A 137 -13.32 6.78 -5.44
N HIS A 138 -14.26 5.97 -4.93
CA HIS A 138 -15.26 5.28 -5.76
C HIS A 138 -16.65 5.90 -5.64
N GLY A 139 -16.83 6.87 -4.74
CA GLY A 139 -18.14 7.42 -4.40
C GLY A 139 -18.98 6.44 -3.58
N VAL A 140 -19.96 6.98 -2.86
CA VAL A 140 -20.97 6.22 -2.11
C VAL A 140 -22.01 5.64 -3.07
#